data_AF-A0A5J4RVI8-F1
#
_entry.id   AF-A0A5J4RVI8-F1
#
_cell.length_a   1.000
_cell.length_b   1.000
_cell.length_c   1.000
_cell.angle_alpha   90.00
_cell.angle_beta   90.00
_cell.angle_gamma   90.00
#
_symmetry.space_group_name_H-M   'P 1'
#
loop_
_entity.id
_entity.type
_entity.pdbx_description
1 polymer ?
#
loop_
_entity_poly.entity_id
_entity_poly.type
_entity_poly.pdbx_seq_one_letter_code
_entity_poly.pdbx_strand_id
1 'polypeptide(L)'
;MQTDKNLAIVVKKTHSLKNNVLSLPDLRIVWISQTYEGKIHDKNICDKENLRFPKGICLWQDGGFLGYKPENVIIKMPARKPRGRDLSQSQKQ
;
A
#
# COMPACT_ATOMS: atom_id res chain seq x y z
N MET A 1 5.81 -24.82 -40.75
CA MET A 1 5.26 -23.64 -40.06
C MET A 1 6.09 -23.41 -38.81
N GLN A 2 6.98 -22.43 -38.86
CA GLN A 2 7.92 -22.14 -37.76
C GLN A 2 7.16 -21.32 -36.72
N THR A 3 7.00 -21.86 -35.51
CA THR A 3 6.41 -21.11 -34.39
C THR A 3 7.40 -20.03 -33.95
N ASP A 4 7.04 -18.77 -34.19
CA ASP A 4 7.68 -17.61 -33.58
C ASP A 4 7.54 -17.72 -32.06
N LYS A 5 8.60 -18.16 -31.39
CA LYS A 5 8.72 -18.04 -29.95
C LYS A 5 8.89 -16.56 -29.65
N ASN A 6 7.81 -15.90 -29.21
CA ASN A 6 7.90 -14.56 -28.62
C ASN A 6 8.99 -14.59 -27.54
N LEU A 7 10.14 -13.99 -27.85
CA LEU A 7 11.22 -13.74 -26.90
C LEU A 7 10.69 -12.71 -25.90
N ALA A 8 10.04 -13.19 -24.85
CA ALA A 8 9.70 -12.36 -23.70
C ALA A 8 11.02 -11.97 -23.03
N ILE A 9 11.55 -10.80 -23.39
CA ILE A 9 12.66 -10.17 -22.70
C ILE A 9 12.12 -9.78 -21.31
N VAL A 10 12.34 -10.66 -20.33
CA VAL A 10 12.15 -10.31 -18.93
C VAL A 10 13.29 -9.37 -18.55
N VAL A 11 13.03 -8.07 -18.63
CA VAL A 11 13.94 -7.07 -18.03
C VAL A 11 13.98 -7.35 -16.54
N LYS A 12 15.11 -7.86 -16.06
CA LYS A 12 15.35 -8.11 -14.64
C LYS A 12 15.32 -6.75 -13.95
N LYS A 13 14.21 -6.42 -13.29
CA LYS A 13 14.10 -5.21 -12.49
C LYS A 13 15.24 -5.21 -11.48
N THR A 14 16.03 -4.15 -11.47
CA THR A 14 16.99 -3.85 -10.40
C THR A 14 16.24 -3.95 -9.07
N HIS A 15 16.87 -4.51 -8.03
CA HIS A 15 16.27 -4.51 -6.70
C HIS A 15 15.93 -3.06 -6.33
N SER A 16 14.64 -2.73 -6.32
CA SER A 16 14.20 -1.43 -5.82
C SER A 16 14.30 -1.45 -4.31
N LEU A 17 14.69 -0.33 -3.71
CA LEU A 17 14.51 -0.09 -2.29
C LEU A 17 13.23 0.72 -2.10
N LYS A 18 12.59 0.60 -0.94
CA LYS A 18 11.43 1.40 -0.59
C LYS A 18 11.35 1.71 0.89
N ASN A 19 10.63 2.79 1.18
CA ASN A 19 10.27 3.23 2.52
C ASN A 19 8.76 3.50 2.55
N ASN A 20 8.14 3.21 3.68
CA ASN A 20 6.78 3.65 3.97
C ASN A 20 6.85 4.98 4.72
N VAL A 21 5.89 5.86 4.45
CA VAL A 21 5.78 7.15 5.11
C VAL A 21 4.41 7.28 5.75
N LEU A 22 4.37 7.96 6.89
CA LEU A 22 3.13 8.44 7.48
C LEU A 22 3.09 9.95 7.30
N SER A 23 2.01 10.44 6.70
CA SER A 23 1.79 11.86 6.46
C SER A 23 0.50 12.34 7.11
N LEU A 24 0.50 13.63 7.45
CA LEU A 24 -0.68 14.36 7.88
C LEU A 24 -1.44 14.95 6.68
N PRO A 25 -2.72 15.34 6.85
CA PRO A 25 -3.50 15.97 5.79
C PRO A 25 -2.92 17.26 5.23
N ASP A 26 -2.04 17.94 5.99
CA ASP A 26 -1.31 19.14 5.58
C ASP A 26 0.01 18.84 4.85
N LEU A 27 0.17 17.60 4.35
CA LEU A 27 1.32 17.13 3.58
C LEU A 27 2.63 17.02 4.36
N ARG A 28 2.59 17.14 5.70
CA ARG A 28 3.78 16.90 6.53
C ARG A 28 4.03 15.41 6.74
N ILE A 29 5.27 14.98 6.51
CA ILE A 29 5.72 13.63 6.85
C ILE A 29 6.07 13.61 8.33
N VAL A 30 5.39 12.76 9.10
CA VAL A 30 5.60 12.62 10.55
C VAL A 30 6.40 11.37 10.91
N TRP A 31 6.56 10.45 9.97
CA TRP A 31 7.37 9.25 10.15
C TRP A 31 7.79 8.64 8.81
N ILE A 32 8.96 8.00 8.81
CA ILE A 32 9.50 7.20 7.71
C ILE A 32 10.02 5.87 8.26
N SER A 33 9.75 4.77 7.54
CA SER A 33 10.24 3.44 7.90
C SER A 33 11.73 3.29 7.66
N GLN A 34 12.32 2.23 8.20
CA GLN A 34 13.60 1.74 7.69
C GLN A 34 13.51 1.42 6.19
N THR A 35 14.67 1.32 5.55
CA THR A 35 14.74 1.00 4.13
C THR A 35 14.60 -0.51 3.94
N TYR A 36 13.63 -0.91 3.12
CA TYR A 36 13.34 -2.30 2.81
C TYR A 36 13.54 -2.59 1.33
N GLU A 37 13.80 -3.86 1.02
CA GLU A 37 13.74 -4.33 -0.36
C GLU A 37 12.32 -4.19 -0.92
N GLY A 38 12.21 -3.72 -2.17
CA GLY A 38 10.97 -3.44 -2.86
C GLY A 38 10.08 -4.66 -3.07
N LYS A 39 10.64 -5.87 -2.95
CA LYS A 39 9.90 -7.14 -3.00
C LYS A 39 9.08 -7.41 -1.72
N ILE A 40 9.42 -6.78 -0.60
CA ILE A 40 8.72 -6.95 0.68
C ILE A 40 7.38 -6.22 0.57
N HIS A 41 6.27 -6.85 0.96
CA HIS A 41 4.95 -6.19 0.89
C HIS A 41 4.80 -5.06 1.93
N ASP A 42 4.09 -3.98 1.61
CA ASP A 42 3.99 -2.79 2.47
C ASP A 42 3.35 -3.10 3.83
N LYS A 43 2.31 -3.95 3.84
CA LYS A 43 1.76 -4.55 5.08
C LYS A 43 2.85 -5.13 5.99
N ASN A 44 3.75 -5.95 5.46
CA ASN A 44 4.79 -6.61 6.26
C ASN A 44 5.80 -5.60 6.82
N ILE A 45 6.05 -4.50 6.11
CA ILE A 45 6.89 -3.42 6.63
C ILE A 45 6.21 -2.80 7.84
N CYS A 46 4.92 -2.44 7.73
CA CYS A 46 4.18 -1.86 8.85
C CYS A 46 4.05 -2.80 10.06
N ASP A 47 3.88 -4.10 9.81
CA ASP A 47 3.86 -5.12 10.88
C ASP A 47 5.21 -5.19 11.62
N LYS A 48 6.33 -5.09 10.90
CA LYS A 48 7.69 -5.11 11.49
C LYS A 48 8.03 -3.83 12.26
N GLU A 49 7.65 -2.68 11.73
CA GLU A 49 7.91 -1.38 12.34
C GLU A 49 7.08 -1.16 13.63
N ASN A 50 6.03 -1.95 13.83
CA ASN A 50 5.22 -1.99 15.06
C ASN A 50 4.75 -0.60 15.52
N LEU A 51 4.23 0.19 14.58
CA LEU A 51 3.76 1.55 14.84
C LEU A 51 2.65 1.56 15.90
N ARG A 52 2.83 2.44 16.89
CA ARG A 52 1.84 2.69 17.95
C ARG A 52 1.16 4.02 17.70
N PHE A 53 -0.17 3.99 17.74
CA PHE A 53 -0.99 5.17 17.49
C PHE A 53 -1.75 5.56 18.76
N PRO A 54 -2.00 6.87 18.98
CA PRO A 54 -2.87 7.31 20.05
C PRO A 54 -4.32 6.90 19.77
N LYS A 55 -5.12 6.80 20.84
CA LYS A 55 -6.52 6.37 20.75
C LYS A 55 -7.36 7.34 19.93
N GLY A 56 -8.18 6.79 19.04
CA GLY A 56 -9.22 7.55 18.33
C GLY A 56 -8.76 8.26 17.07
N ILE A 57 -7.55 7.99 16.58
CA ILE A 57 -7.10 8.57 15.31
C ILE A 57 -7.74 7.87 14.11
N CYS A 58 -7.85 8.62 13.02
CA CYS A 58 -8.24 8.11 11.72
C CYS A 58 -7.00 7.88 10.85
N LEU A 59 -6.76 6.64 10.44
CA LEU A 59 -5.66 6.28 9.56
C LEU A 59 -6.20 5.96 8.17
N TRP A 60 -5.78 6.75 7.19
CA TRP A 60 -6.08 6.52 5.79
C TRP A 60 -5.06 5.56 5.19
N GLN A 61 -5.55 4.50 4.55
CA GLN A 61 -4.71 3.45 3.97
C GLN A 61 -5.14 3.13 2.54
N ASP A 62 -4.16 2.78 1.72
CA ASP A 62 -4.35 2.12 0.43
C ASP A 62 -4.62 0.60 0.63
N GLY A 63 -5.23 -0.05 -0.35
CA GLY A 63 -5.35 -1.50 -0.43
C GLY A 63 -4.02 -2.28 -0.39
N GLY A 64 -2.86 -1.65 -0.62
CA GLY A 64 -1.53 -2.21 -0.34
C GLY A 64 -1.26 -2.49 1.16
N PHE A 65 -2.08 -1.93 2.05
CA PHE A 65 -2.04 -2.17 3.50
C PHE A 65 -3.17 -3.07 3.98
N LEU A 66 -3.92 -3.70 3.06
CA LEU A 66 -5.03 -4.57 3.43
C LEU A 66 -4.59 -5.67 4.40
N GLY A 67 -5.21 -5.70 5.58
CA GLY A 67 -4.88 -6.63 6.66
C GLY A 67 -3.95 -6.06 7.73
N TYR A 68 -3.41 -4.86 7.54
CA TYR A 68 -2.73 -4.11 8.61
C TYR A 68 -3.78 -3.47 9.53
N LYS A 69 -3.83 -3.88 10.79
CA LYS A 69 -4.81 -3.41 11.77
C LYS A 69 -4.14 -3.01 13.09
N PRO A 70 -3.60 -1.79 13.19
CA PRO A 70 -3.06 -1.30 14.44
C PRO A 70 -4.16 -1.09 15.49
N GLU A 71 -3.83 -1.32 16.75
CA GLU A 71 -4.76 -1.09 17.86
C GLU A 71 -5.13 0.39 17.99
N ASN A 72 -6.36 0.65 18.43
CA ASN A 72 -6.87 1.98 18.76
C ASN A 72 -7.03 2.97 17.57
N VAL A 73 -7.03 2.45 16.33
CA VAL A 73 -7.12 3.25 15.11
C VAL A 73 -8.41 2.95 14.35
N ILE A 74 -9.05 4.00 13.83
CA ILE A 74 -10.14 3.90 12.86
C ILE A 74 -9.52 3.89 11.46
N ILE A 75 -9.62 2.78 10.74
CA ILE A 75 -9.05 2.66 9.40
C ILE A 75 -10.07 3.13 8.36
N LYS A 76 -9.64 4.05 7.49
CA LYS A 76 -10.38 4.42 6.28
C LYS A 76 -9.60 3.97 5.05
N MET A 77 -10.28 3.25 4.17
CA MET A 77 -9.69 2.72 2.95
C MET A 77 -10.64 3.01 1.77
N PRO A 78 -10.14 3.48 0.63
CA PRO A 78 -10.95 3.69 -0.54
C PRO A 78 -11.48 2.35 -1.07
N ALA A 79 -12.73 2.34 -1.53
CA ALA A 79 -13.33 1.15 -2.10
C ALA A 79 -12.70 0.83 -3.46
N ARG A 80 -12.31 -0.43 -3.67
CA ARG A 80 -11.90 -0.90 -5.00
C ARG A 80 -13.10 -0.90 -5.94
N LYS A 81 -12.88 -0.48 -7.19
CA LYS A 81 -13.90 -0.59 -8.24
C LYS A 81 -14.28 -2.07 -8.44
N PRO A 82 -15.55 -2.45 -8.33
CA PRO A 82 -16.00 -3.81 -8.60
C PRO A 82 -15.71 -4.20 -10.06
N ARG A 83 -15.34 -5.47 -10.29
CA ARG A 83 -14.99 -5.96 -11.62
C ARG A 83 -16.20 -5.84 -12.56
N GLY A 84 -16.07 -5.06 -13.63
CA GLY A 84 -17.13 -4.85 -14.62
C GLY A 84 -18.29 -3.93 -14.20
N ARG A 85 -18.17 -3.20 -13.09
CA ARG A 85 -19.20 -2.24 -12.63
C ARG A 85 -18.58 -0.93 -12.17
N ASP A 86 -19.35 0.15 -12.27
CA ASP A 86 -18.93 1.45 -11.74
C ASP A 86 -19.04 1.51 -10.22
N LEU A 87 -18.19 2.33 -9.61
CA LEU A 87 -18.31 2.70 -8.20
C LEU A 87 -19.62 3.47 -8.02
N SER A 88 -20.41 3.07 -7.02
CA SER A 88 -21.59 3.85 -6.62
C SER A 88 -21.18 5.24 -6.11
N GLN A 89 -22.09 6.23 -6.15
CA GLN A 89 -21.77 7.59 -5.72
C GLN A 89 -21.27 7.64 -4.27
N SER A 90 -21.78 6.79 -3.39
CA SER A 90 -21.35 6.67 -1.99
C SER A 90 -19.96 6.08 -1.82
N GLN A 91 -19.44 5.34 -2.81
CA GLN A 91 -18.08 4.78 -2.80
C GLN A 91 -17.03 5.71 -3.43
N LYS A 92 -17.48 6.82 -4.05
CA LYS A 92 -16.61 7.84 -4.63
C LYS A 92 -16.27 8.97 -3.66
N GLN A 93 -17.09 9.17 -2.62
CA GLN A 93 -16.80 10.08 -1.49
C GLN A 93 -15.81 9.44 -0.53
#